data_AF-A0A7J7DZY2-F1
#
_entry.id   AF-A0A7J7DZY2-F1
#
_cell.length_a   1.000
_cell.length_b   1.000
_cell.length_c   1.000
_cell.angle_alpha   90.00
_cell.angle_beta   90.00
_cell.angle_gamma   90.00
#
_symmetry.space_group_name_H-M   'P 1'
#
loop_
_entity.id
_entity.type
_entity.pdbx_description
1 polymer ?
#
loop_
_entity_poly.entity_id
_entity_poly.type
_entity_poly.pdbx_seq_one_letter_code
_entity_poly.pdbx_strand_id
1 'polypeptide(L)'
;MDLMVMENLFFRRNVTRIYDLKGSARARYNPDTTGANRVLLDMNLVETLRTEPIFLGSKAKRSLERAIWNDTSFLTSVDVMDYSLLVGVDEDRKELVLGIIDFMRQYTWDKHLETWVKASGILGGPKNASPTIISPKQYKKRFRKAMTSYFLTVPEQWSS
;
A
#
# COMPACT_ATOMS: atom_id res chain seq x y z
N MET A 1 -30.25 -3.15 1.35
CA MET A 1 -28.94 -3.81 1.60
C MET A 1 -28.17 -3.62 0.32
N ASP A 2 -27.06 -2.89 0.38
CA ASP A 2 -26.28 -2.57 -0.81
C ASP A 2 -25.07 -3.51 -0.86
N LEU A 3 -24.85 -4.13 -2.00
CA LEU A 3 -23.79 -5.13 -2.23
C LEU A 3 -23.01 -4.74 -3.49
N MET A 4 -21.69 -4.92 -3.44
CA MET A 4 -20.82 -4.78 -4.59
C MET A 4 -20.12 -6.10 -4.86
N VAL A 5 -20.18 -6.57 -6.10
CA VAL A 5 -19.46 -7.77 -6.55
C VAL A 5 -18.22 -7.31 -7.31
N MET A 6 -17.07 -7.88 -6.98
CA MET A 6 -15.79 -7.56 -7.59
C MET A 6 -14.93 -8.81 -7.73
N GLU A 7 -13.86 -8.70 -8.51
CA GLU A 7 -12.90 -9.78 -8.71
C GLU A 7 -12.27 -10.22 -7.39
N ASN A 8 -12.13 -11.54 -7.21
CA ASN A 8 -11.31 -12.10 -6.15
C ASN A 8 -9.86 -12.21 -6.63
N LEU A 9 -9.02 -11.30 -6.13
CA LEU A 9 -7.61 -11.20 -6.51
C LEU A 9 -6.83 -12.52 -6.37
N PHE A 10 -7.18 -13.36 -5.38
CA PHE A 10 -6.45 -14.60 -5.09
C PHE A 10 -7.19 -15.86 -5.59
N PHE A 11 -8.14 -15.72 -6.50
CA PHE A 11 -8.87 -16.86 -7.04
C PHE A 11 -7.93 -17.89 -7.70
N ARG A 12 -8.02 -19.16 -7.26
CA ARG A 12 -7.18 -20.28 -7.70
C ARG A 12 -5.66 -20.06 -7.50
N ARG A 13 -5.29 -19.25 -6.50
CA ARG A 13 -3.90 -19.03 -6.07
C ARG A 13 -3.67 -19.69 -4.72
N ASN A 14 -2.50 -20.31 -4.55
CA ASN A 14 -2.09 -20.85 -3.25
C ASN A 14 -1.21 -19.81 -2.55
N VAL A 15 -1.84 -18.84 -1.89
CA VAL A 15 -1.15 -17.71 -1.28
C VAL A 15 -0.65 -18.07 0.11
N THR A 16 0.67 -18.12 0.29
CA THR A 16 1.30 -18.46 1.59
C THR A 16 1.39 -17.26 2.52
N ARG A 17 1.54 -16.05 1.95
CA ARG A 17 1.66 -14.79 2.68
C ARG A 17 0.82 -13.71 2.02
N ILE A 18 0.05 -12.99 2.83
CA ILE A 18 -0.77 -11.86 2.39
C ILE A 18 -0.26 -10.61 3.09
N TYR A 19 -0.01 -9.54 2.33
CA TYR A 19 0.28 -8.22 2.87
C TYR A 19 -0.75 -7.20 2.43
N ASP A 20 -1.25 -6.41 3.38
CA ASP A 20 -1.94 -5.16 3.12
C ASP A 20 -0.91 -4.04 3.34
N LEU A 21 -0.65 -3.22 2.33
CA LEU A 21 0.41 -2.20 2.37
C LEU A 21 -0.14 -0.80 2.09
N LYS A 22 0.09 0.15 3.01
CA LYS A 22 -0.35 1.56 2.88
C LYS A 22 0.79 2.55 2.68
N GLY A 23 2.03 2.07 2.77
CA GLY A 23 3.24 2.87 2.74
C GLY A 23 3.42 3.74 3.98
N SER A 24 2.90 3.33 5.13
CA SER A 24 3.06 4.03 6.41
C SER A 24 3.67 3.13 7.47
N ALA A 25 4.29 3.74 8.49
CA ALA A 25 4.97 3.02 9.55
C ALA A 25 4.14 2.86 10.83
N ARG A 26 3.34 3.88 11.16
CA ARG A 26 2.61 3.94 12.42
C ARG A 26 1.41 3.00 12.41
N ALA A 27 1.31 2.13 13.43
CA ALA A 27 0.25 1.12 13.54
C ALA A 27 0.16 0.19 12.33
N ARG A 28 1.31 -0.12 11.70
CA ARG A 28 1.42 -1.00 10.54
C ARG A 28 2.25 -2.24 10.82
N TYR A 29 2.06 -2.81 12.00
CA TYR A 29 2.64 -4.10 12.40
C TYR A 29 1.52 -4.99 12.96
N ASN A 30 1.46 -6.22 12.47
CA ASN A 30 0.60 -7.26 13.04
C ASN A 30 1.48 -8.20 13.89
N PRO A 31 1.32 -8.21 15.23
CA PRO A 31 2.08 -9.09 16.12
C PRO A 31 1.57 -10.54 16.12
N ASP A 32 0.33 -10.77 15.67
CA ASP A 32 -0.25 -12.11 15.60
C ASP A 32 0.07 -12.74 14.24
N THR A 33 1.23 -13.39 14.18
CA THR A 33 1.69 -14.17 13.03
C THR A 33 1.25 -15.63 13.09
N THR A 34 0.44 -16.01 14.09
CA THR A 34 0.00 -17.39 14.27
C THR A 34 -1.35 -17.64 13.58
N GLY A 35 -1.38 -18.66 12.70
CA GLY A 35 -2.59 -19.11 12.00
C GLY A 35 -2.58 -18.91 10.48
N ALA A 36 -3.39 -19.70 9.78
CA ALA A 36 -3.54 -19.63 8.32
C ALA A 36 -4.28 -18.35 7.90
N ASN A 37 -3.96 -17.81 6.71
CA ASN A 37 -4.60 -16.66 6.08
C ASN A 37 -4.52 -15.31 6.83
N ARG A 38 -3.48 -15.10 7.65
CA ARG A 38 -3.26 -13.81 8.32
C ARG A 38 -2.78 -12.75 7.33
N VAL A 39 -3.33 -11.55 7.46
CA VAL A 39 -2.90 -10.36 6.71
C VAL A 39 -1.79 -9.65 7.50
N LEU A 40 -0.62 -9.56 6.87
CA LEU A 40 0.56 -8.87 7.37
C LEU A 40 0.57 -7.42 6.87
N LEU A 41 1.29 -6.53 7.57
CA LEU A 41 1.32 -5.10 7.25
C LEU A 41 2.72 -4.64 6.82
N ASP A 42 2.87 -3.33 6.56
CA ASP A 42 4.10 -2.73 6.05
C ASP A 42 5.35 -3.10 6.86
N MET A 43 5.28 -3.08 8.20
CA MET A 43 6.43 -3.41 9.04
C MET A 43 6.77 -4.90 9.02
N ASN A 44 5.75 -5.77 8.95
CA ASN A 44 5.99 -7.20 8.78
C ASN A 44 6.71 -7.48 7.45
N LEU A 45 6.33 -6.77 6.37
CA LEU A 45 7.03 -6.89 5.09
C LEU A 45 8.48 -6.40 5.19
N VAL A 46 8.72 -5.23 5.79
CA VAL A 46 10.08 -4.71 5.97
C VAL A 46 10.97 -5.66 6.76
N GLU A 47 10.44 -6.30 7.80
CA GLU A 47 11.15 -7.34 8.54
C GLU A 47 11.42 -8.57 7.68
N THR A 48 10.41 -9.05 6.94
CA THR A 48 10.55 -10.19 6.02
C THR A 48 11.64 -9.92 5.00
N LEU A 49 11.69 -8.73 4.39
CA LEU A 49 12.67 -8.39 3.35
C LEU A 49 14.12 -8.36 3.86
N ARG A 50 14.36 -8.29 5.17
CA ARG A 50 15.70 -8.37 5.75
C ARG A 50 16.23 -9.81 5.81
N THR A 51 15.34 -10.79 5.97
CA THR A 51 15.68 -12.20 6.10
C THR A 51 15.41 -13.00 4.83
N GLU A 52 14.34 -12.66 4.14
CA GLU A 52 13.81 -13.32 2.94
C GLU A 52 13.39 -12.26 1.90
N PRO A 53 14.36 -11.64 1.18
CA PRO A 53 14.06 -10.60 0.22
C PRO A 53 13.25 -11.14 -0.97
N ILE A 54 12.22 -10.39 -1.34
CA ILE A 54 11.42 -10.64 -2.55
C ILE A 54 11.95 -9.74 -3.66
N PHE A 55 12.49 -10.35 -4.70
CA PHE A 55 12.99 -9.62 -5.86
C PHE A 55 12.09 -9.77 -7.08
N LEU A 56 11.95 -8.68 -7.82
CA LEU A 56 11.28 -8.64 -9.11
C LEU A 56 12.31 -8.58 -10.24
N GLY A 57 11.99 -9.20 -11.38
CA GLY A 57 12.69 -8.91 -12.63
C GLY A 57 12.41 -7.47 -13.10
N SER A 58 13.31 -6.88 -13.88
CA SER A 58 13.21 -5.46 -14.29
C SER A 58 11.92 -5.15 -15.04
N LYS A 59 11.46 -6.07 -15.90
CA LYS A 59 10.18 -5.92 -16.61
C LYS A 59 8.98 -5.92 -15.64
N ALA A 60 8.97 -6.82 -14.66
CA ALA A 60 7.90 -6.91 -13.67
C ALA A 60 7.88 -5.66 -12.77
N LYS A 61 9.04 -5.19 -12.31
CA LYS A 61 9.18 -3.95 -11.55
C LYS A 61 8.62 -2.75 -12.31
N ARG A 62 9.04 -2.55 -13.56
CA ARG A 62 8.54 -1.43 -14.39
C ARG A 62 7.01 -1.50 -14.60
N SER A 63 6.48 -2.70 -14.77
CA SER A 63 5.03 -2.90 -14.95
C SER A 63 4.27 -2.54 -13.68
N LEU A 64 4.76 -2.99 -12.51
CA LEU A 64 4.20 -2.66 -11.21
C LEU A 64 4.23 -1.14 -10.94
N GLU A 65 5.38 -0.50 -11.16
CA GLU A 65 5.52 0.94 -10.92
C GLU A 65 4.63 1.77 -11.83
N ARG A 66 4.48 1.37 -13.10
CA ARG A 66 3.57 2.04 -14.04
C ARG A 66 2.11 1.86 -13.64
N ALA A 67 1.69 0.66 -13.24
CA ALA A 67 0.33 0.40 -12.77
C ALA A 67 0.02 1.23 -11.52
N ILE A 68 0.87 1.16 -10.49
CA ILE A 68 0.73 1.98 -9.28
C ILE A 68 0.70 3.46 -9.62
N TRP A 69 1.55 3.93 -10.53
CA TRP A 69 1.54 5.32 -10.95
C TRP A 69 0.20 5.71 -11.58
N ASN A 70 -0.30 4.95 -12.54
CA ASN A 70 -1.55 5.29 -13.23
C ASN A 70 -2.74 5.25 -12.27
N ASP A 71 -2.89 4.18 -11.50
CA ASP A 71 -4.05 3.98 -10.63
C ASP A 71 -4.08 5.02 -9.50
N THR A 72 -2.94 5.27 -8.85
CA THR A 72 -2.90 6.28 -7.78
C THR A 72 -3.02 7.71 -8.31
N SER A 73 -2.69 7.97 -9.59
CA SER A 73 -3.00 9.25 -10.23
C SER A 73 -4.51 9.43 -10.36
N PHE A 74 -5.21 8.39 -10.82
CA PHE A 74 -6.67 8.38 -10.91
C PHE A 74 -7.32 8.53 -9.53
N LEU A 75 -6.95 7.71 -8.54
CA LEU A 75 -7.53 7.78 -7.18
C LEU A 75 -7.37 9.16 -6.56
N THR A 76 -6.22 9.82 -6.75
CA THR A 76 -6.03 11.20 -6.27
C THR A 76 -6.89 12.22 -7.03
N SER A 77 -7.21 11.99 -8.31
CA SER A 77 -8.06 12.89 -9.09
C SER A 77 -9.54 12.87 -8.67
N VAL A 78 -9.95 11.82 -7.94
CA VAL A 78 -11.30 11.65 -7.39
C VAL A 78 -11.30 11.68 -5.85
N ASP A 79 -10.26 12.29 -5.25
CA ASP A 79 -10.08 12.48 -3.80
C ASP A 79 -10.20 11.21 -2.95
N VAL A 80 -9.89 10.05 -3.55
CA VAL A 80 -9.81 8.77 -2.84
C VAL A 80 -8.45 8.63 -2.17
N MET A 81 -8.47 8.20 -0.91
CA MET A 81 -7.27 7.81 -0.18
C MET A 81 -7.56 6.68 0.81
N ASP A 82 -6.57 6.32 1.64
CA ASP A 82 -6.61 5.19 2.55
C ASP A 82 -6.72 3.80 1.90
N TYR A 83 -6.55 3.72 0.58
CA TYR A 83 -6.39 2.49 -0.18
C TYR A 83 -5.11 1.74 0.18
N SER A 84 -5.14 0.42 0.09
CA SER A 84 -3.97 -0.45 0.29
C SER A 84 -3.56 -1.12 -1.02
N LEU A 85 -2.27 -1.48 -1.15
CA LEU A 85 -1.88 -2.54 -2.08
C LEU A 85 -2.01 -3.87 -1.35
N LEU A 86 -2.93 -4.72 -1.79
CA LEU A 86 -3.03 -6.11 -1.37
C LEU A 86 -2.03 -6.93 -2.19
N VAL A 87 -1.20 -7.71 -1.48
CA VAL A 87 -0.11 -8.51 -2.04
C VAL A 87 -0.29 -9.94 -1.57
N GLY A 88 -0.38 -10.88 -2.50
CA GLY A 88 -0.29 -12.32 -2.22
C GLY A 88 1.02 -12.88 -2.75
N VAL A 89 1.72 -13.66 -1.94
CA VAL A 89 2.89 -14.46 -2.36
C VAL A 89 2.42 -15.86 -2.69
N ASP A 90 2.51 -16.25 -3.95
CA ASP A 90 2.26 -17.62 -4.43
C ASP A 90 3.61 -18.32 -4.59
N GLU A 91 3.99 -19.12 -3.59
CA GLU A 91 5.30 -19.78 -3.56
C GLU A 91 5.41 -20.97 -4.52
N ASP A 92 4.29 -21.58 -4.88
CA ASP A 92 4.25 -22.70 -5.83
C ASP A 92 4.55 -22.19 -7.24
N ARG A 93 3.97 -21.05 -7.61
CA ARG A 93 4.15 -20.43 -8.93
C ARG A 93 5.32 -19.44 -8.99
N LYS A 94 5.89 -19.08 -7.84
CA LYS A 94 6.91 -18.02 -7.69
C LYS A 94 6.43 -16.67 -8.24
N GLU A 95 5.17 -16.33 -7.94
CA GLU A 95 4.51 -15.12 -8.42
C GLU A 95 4.03 -14.25 -7.26
N LEU A 96 4.01 -12.93 -7.49
CA LEU A 96 3.25 -12.00 -6.66
C LEU A 96 1.93 -11.67 -7.35
N VAL A 97 0.85 -11.72 -6.58
CA VAL A 97 -0.49 -11.35 -7.03
C VAL A 97 -0.89 -10.07 -6.30
N LEU A 98 -1.19 -9.01 -7.05
CA LEU A 98 -1.22 -7.64 -6.53
C LEU A 98 -2.47 -6.89 -6.99
N GLY A 99 -3.07 -6.10 -6.11
CA GLY A 99 -4.20 -5.23 -6.45
C GLY A 99 -4.43 -4.12 -5.44
N ILE A 100 -4.88 -2.95 -5.90
CA ILE A 100 -5.29 -1.87 -4.99
C ILE A 100 -6.70 -2.17 -4.46
N ILE A 101 -6.89 -2.10 -3.15
CA ILE A 101 -8.16 -2.34 -2.46
C ILE A 101 -8.58 -1.13 -1.61
N ASP A 102 -9.78 -1.19 -1.02
CA ASP A 102 -10.35 -0.14 -0.14
C ASP A 102 -10.49 1.24 -0.79
N PHE A 103 -10.65 1.29 -2.11
CA PHE A 103 -10.74 2.53 -2.88
C PHE A 103 -12.17 3.07 -3.08
N MET A 104 -13.20 2.34 -2.65
CA MET A 104 -14.61 2.73 -2.90
C MET A 104 -15.06 3.93 -2.07
N ARG A 105 -14.39 4.20 -0.94
CA ARG A 105 -14.75 5.31 -0.07
C ARG A 105 -13.99 6.56 -0.51
N GLN A 106 -14.71 7.50 -1.12
CA GLN A 106 -14.21 8.87 -1.23
C GLN A 106 -14.00 9.42 0.18
N TYR A 107 -12.81 9.95 0.44
CA TYR A 107 -12.58 10.61 1.70
C TYR A 107 -13.21 12.00 1.59
N THR A 108 -14.26 12.26 2.37
CA THR A 108 -14.82 13.61 2.52
C THR A 108 -13.87 14.47 3.36
N TRP A 109 -12.74 14.86 2.77
CA TRP A 109 -11.66 15.59 3.45
C TRP A 109 -12.11 16.98 3.79
N ASP A 110 -13.01 17.54 2.98
CA ASP A 110 -13.54 18.88 3.11
C ASP A 110 -14.10 19.11 4.52
N LYS A 111 -14.84 18.14 5.08
CA LYS A 111 -15.41 18.22 6.44
C LYS A 111 -14.37 18.10 7.55
N HIS A 112 -13.35 17.26 7.38
CA HIS A 112 -12.32 17.04 8.40
C HIS A 112 -11.20 18.07 8.35
N LEU A 113 -10.89 18.61 7.16
CA LEU A 113 -9.96 19.70 6.95
C LEU A 113 -10.53 21.01 7.50
N GLU A 114 -11.83 21.29 7.31
CA GLU A 114 -12.48 22.43 7.97
C GLU A 114 -12.38 22.31 9.51
N THR A 115 -12.59 21.10 10.02
CA THR A 115 -12.47 20.79 11.46
C THR A 115 -11.02 20.94 11.95
N TRP A 116 -10.03 20.52 11.15
CA TRP A 116 -8.62 20.59 11.54
C TRP A 116 -8.04 21.98 11.38
N VAL A 117 -8.39 22.75 10.34
CA VAL A 117 -8.02 24.17 10.20
C VAL A 117 -8.58 24.98 11.37
N LYS A 118 -9.83 24.68 11.79
CA LYS A 118 -10.40 25.23 13.04
C LYS A 118 -9.62 24.79 14.29
N ALA A 119 -9.14 23.55 14.35
CA ALA A 119 -8.39 23.02 15.49
C ALA A 119 -6.90 23.42 15.54
N SER A 120 -6.25 23.62 14.40
CA SER A 120 -4.81 23.85 14.26
C SER A 120 -4.46 25.34 14.17
N GLY A 121 -5.42 26.20 13.86
CA GLY A 121 -5.20 27.63 13.59
C GLY A 121 -5.13 28.55 14.81
N ILE A 122 -5.47 28.10 16.04
CA ILE A 122 -5.58 29.00 17.21
C ILE A 122 -4.86 28.51 18.49
N LEU A 123 -4.44 27.23 18.61
CA LEU A 123 -4.06 26.65 19.92
C LEU A 123 -2.68 25.96 20.03
N GLY A 124 -1.69 26.33 19.20
CA GLY A 124 -0.28 26.09 19.56
C GLY A 124 0.17 24.64 19.76
N GLY A 125 -0.21 23.72 18.87
CA GLY A 125 0.25 22.32 18.90
C GLY A 125 1.76 22.13 18.59
N PRO A 126 2.37 20.99 18.98
CA PRO A 126 3.82 20.79 18.95
C PRO A 126 4.42 20.83 17.53
N LYS A 127 5.50 21.59 17.35
CA LYS A 127 6.13 21.95 16.06
C LYS A 127 6.77 20.81 15.25
N ASN A 128 6.81 19.57 15.74
CA ASN A 128 7.61 18.49 15.13
C ASN A 128 6.83 17.21 14.74
N ALA A 129 5.51 17.18 14.86
CA ALA A 129 4.71 16.06 14.35
C ALA A 129 4.14 16.45 12.98
N SER A 130 4.52 15.72 11.93
CA SER A 130 3.80 15.83 10.65
C SER A 130 2.32 15.55 10.91
N PRO A 131 1.39 16.37 10.38
CA PRO A 131 -0.03 16.20 10.66
C PRO A 131 -0.43 14.77 10.35
N THR A 132 -1.17 14.15 11.27
CA THR A 132 -1.65 12.75 11.13
C THR A 132 -2.59 12.62 9.91
N ILE A 133 -3.15 13.76 9.50
CA ILE A 133 -3.96 13.99 8.32
C ILE A 133 -3.05 14.40 7.16
N ILE A 134 -3.08 13.63 6.08
CA ILE A 134 -2.34 13.94 4.85
C ILE A 134 -3.31 14.12 3.69
N SER A 135 -3.06 15.10 2.82
CA SER A 135 -3.89 15.30 1.62
C SER A 135 -3.79 14.09 0.66
N PRO A 136 -4.78 13.86 -0.22
CA PRO A 136 -4.70 12.79 -1.22
C PRO A 136 -3.40 12.80 -2.03
N LYS A 137 -2.91 14.01 -2.39
CA LYS A 137 -1.63 14.20 -3.09
C LYS A 137 -0.42 13.74 -2.26
N GLN A 138 -0.42 14.01 -0.95
CA GLN A 138 0.63 13.55 -0.04
C GLN A 138 0.55 12.04 0.21
N TYR A 139 -0.66 11.51 0.38
CA TYR A 139 -0.92 10.07 0.49
C TYR A 139 -0.34 9.32 -0.70
N LYS A 140 -0.71 9.74 -1.92
CA LYS A 140 -0.17 9.18 -3.18
C LYS A 140 1.35 9.17 -3.22
N LYS A 141 1.99 10.31 -2.89
CA LYS A 141 3.46 10.42 -2.94
C LYS A 141 4.12 9.45 -1.96
N ARG A 142 3.58 9.33 -0.75
CA ARG A 142 4.04 8.40 0.28
C ARG A 142 3.87 6.95 -0.18
N PHE A 143 2.67 6.59 -0.62
CA PHE A 143 2.34 5.25 -1.09
C PHE A 143 3.26 4.80 -2.23
N ARG A 144 3.43 5.62 -3.27
CA ARG A 144 4.33 5.33 -4.39
C ARG A 144 5.77 5.10 -3.93
N LYS A 145 6.30 6.00 -3.09
CA LYS A 145 7.67 5.89 -2.58
C LYS A 145 7.88 4.58 -1.84
N ALA A 146 6.91 4.20 -1.00
CA ALA A 146 6.97 2.95 -0.26
C ALA A 146 6.95 1.72 -1.17
N MET A 147 6.00 1.63 -2.12
CA MET A 147 5.93 0.50 -3.06
C MET A 147 7.20 0.40 -3.92
N THR A 148 7.76 1.52 -4.36
CA THR A 148 9.06 1.51 -5.04
C THR A 148 10.17 0.91 -4.16
N SER A 149 10.19 1.23 -2.86
CA SER A 149 11.20 0.70 -1.93
C SER A 149 10.99 -0.75 -1.49
N TYR A 150 9.73 -1.22 -1.42
CA TYR A 150 9.42 -2.57 -0.94
C TYR A 150 9.75 -3.66 -1.96
N PHE A 151 9.54 -3.40 -3.25
CA PHE A 151 9.78 -4.40 -4.29
C PHE A 151 11.11 -4.14 -4.99
N LEU A 152 12.17 -4.79 -4.56
CA LEU A 152 13.52 -4.61 -5.12
C LEU A 152 13.66 -5.30 -6.46
N THR A 153 14.55 -4.79 -7.31
CA THR A 153 14.87 -5.41 -8.61
C THR A 153 16.20 -6.15 -8.50
N VAL A 154 16.30 -7.35 -9.08
CA VAL A 154 17.62 -7.95 -9.34
C VAL A 154 18.24 -7.24 -10.55
N PRO A 155 19.52 -6.83 -10.50
CA PRO A 155 20.21 -6.38 -11.70
C PRO A 155 20.13 -7.47 -12.78
N GLU A 156 19.60 -7.14 -13.97
CA GLU A 156 19.69 -8.06 -15.11
C GLU A 156 21.18 -8.24 -15.45
N GLN A 157 21.65 -9.49 -15.53
CA GLN A 157 22.97 -9.75 -16.10
C GLN A 157 22.99 -9.18 -17.51
N TRP A 158 24.01 -8.40 -17.85
CA TRP A 158 24.29 -8.00 -19.23
C TRP A 158 24.41 -9.29 -20.07
N SER A 159 23.37 -9.64 -20.80
CA SER A 159 23.52 -10.52 -21.95
C SER A 159 24.16 -9.69 -23.05
N SER A 160 25.42 -10.00 -23.35
CA SER A 160 26.14 -9.54 -24.54
C SER A 160 25.45 -9.99 -25.81
#